data_AF-A0A2V6QBI5-F1
#
_entry.id   AF-A0A2V6QBI5-F1
#
_cell.length_a   1.000
_cell.length_b   1.000
_cell.length_c   1.000
_cell.angle_alpha   90.00
_cell.angle_beta   90.00
_cell.angle_gamma   90.00
#
_symmetry.space_group_name_H-M   'P 1'
#
loop_
_entity.id
_entity.type
_entity.pdbx_description
1 polymer ?
#
loop_
_entity_poly.entity_id
_entity_poly.type
_entity_poly.pdbx_seq_one_letter_code
_entity_poly.pdbx_strand_id
1 'polypeptide(L)'
;MPLQDVTRDMGCMEFIPGGPRGALGRHHRRDRLRDAHALELVGLDASHAVPCPIHAGDATVHFPRTVHYTGPSRTGTPRLAWALEFGPRRGLGVRLMAKARLVWRRATR
;
A
#
# COMPACT_ATOMS: atom_id res chain seq x y z
N MET A 1 11.83 -0.83 5.95
CA MET A 1 12.79 -1.20 7.01
C MET A 1 12.30 -0.60 8.32
N PRO A 2 12.08 -1.39 9.38
CA PRO A 2 11.69 -0.85 10.67
C PRO A 2 12.93 -0.35 11.43
N LEU A 3 12.75 0.71 12.24
CA LEU A 3 13.85 1.27 13.05
C LEU A 3 13.98 0.61 14.43
N GLN A 4 13.13 -0.38 14.70
CA GLN A 4 12.99 -1.13 15.94
C GLN A 4 12.30 -2.46 15.64
N ASP A 5 12.28 -3.39 16.59
CA ASP A 5 11.47 -4.60 16.46
C ASP A 5 9.99 -4.24 16.37
N VAL A 6 9.27 -4.89 15.47
CA VAL A 6 7.84 -4.67 15.25
C VAL A 6 7.10 -5.98 15.36
N THR A 7 6.37 -6.13 16.46
CA THR A 7 5.45 -7.26 16.66
C THR A 7 4.11 -7.02 15.98
N ARG A 8 3.24 -8.04 15.96
CA ARG A 8 1.86 -7.88 15.48
C ARG A 8 1.08 -6.82 16.29
N ASP A 9 1.25 -6.79 17.62
CA ASP A 9 0.57 -5.82 18.50
C ASP A 9 1.06 -4.38 18.31
N MET A 10 2.30 -4.20 17.86
CA MET A 10 2.82 -2.90 17.43
C MET A 10 2.27 -2.47 16.06
N GLY A 11 1.51 -3.35 15.40
CA GLY A 11 0.96 -3.17 14.08
C GLY A 11 1.98 -3.48 12.98
N CYS A 12 2.61 -4.66 12.96
CA CYS A 12 3.44 -5.06 11.81
C CYS A 12 2.64 -5.03 10.48
N MET A 13 3.34 -5.06 9.35
CA MET A 13 2.68 -5.24 8.05
C MET A 13 2.00 -6.61 8.01
N GLU A 14 0.80 -6.66 7.44
CA GLU A 14 0.11 -7.88 7.08
C GLU A 14 -0.10 -7.90 5.57
N PHE A 15 0.25 -9.01 4.92
CA PHE A 15 0.17 -9.17 3.47
C PHE A 15 -0.82 -10.26 3.13
N ILE A 16 -1.58 -10.09 2.05
CA ILE A 16 -2.44 -11.17 1.53
C ILE A 16 -1.71 -11.84 0.34
N PRO A 17 -1.23 -13.09 0.51
CA PRO A 17 -0.54 -13.80 -0.55
C PRO A 17 -1.43 -13.99 -1.78
N GLY A 18 -0.83 -13.97 -2.96
CA GLY A 18 -1.57 -14.23 -4.20
C GLY A 18 -2.52 -13.11 -4.61
N GLY A 19 -2.33 -11.88 -4.09
CA GLY A 19 -3.07 -10.68 -4.48
C GLY A 19 -3.25 -10.55 -6.00
N PRO A 20 -4.28 -9.81 -6.45
CA PRO A 20 -4.89 -10.00 -7.76
C PRO A 20 -3.87 -10.07 -8.89
N ARG A 21 -3.74 -11.27 -9.49
CA ARG A 21 -2.97 -11.49 -10.73
C ARG A 21 -3.59 -10.76 -11.94
N GLY A 22 -4.78 -10.18 -11.76
CA GLY A 22 -5.56 -9.45 -12.75
C GLY A 22 -5.62 -7.93 -12.51
N ALA A 23 -6.80 -7.37 -12.75
CA ALA A 23 -7.05 -5.92 -12.65
C ALA A 23 -6.86 -5.41 -11.22
N LEU A 24 -6.47 -4.14 -11.09
CA LEU A 24 -6.45 -3.43 -9.82
C LEU A 24 -7.86 -3.45 -9.23
N GLY A 25 -7.99 -3.95 -8.00
CA GLY A 25 -9.27 -3.94 -7.31
C GLY A 25 -9.78 -2.51 -7.08
N ARG A 26 -11.09 -2.36 -6.95
CA ARG A 26 -11.72 -1.06 -6.78
C ARG A 26 -11.39 -0.50 -5.40
N HIS A 27 -10.92 0.75 -5.38
CA HIS A 27 -10.66 1.47 -4.14
C HIS A 27 -11.64 2.63 -3.95
N HIS A 28 -11.84 3.04 -2.70
CA HIS A 28 -12.57 4.26 -2.34
C HIS A 28 -11.87 5.00 -1.20
N ARG A 29 -12.17 6.29 -1.04
CA ARG A 29 -11.78 7.03 0.16
C ARG A 29 -12.68 6.61 1.32
N ARG A 30 -12.12 6.61 2.53
CA ARG A 30 -12.90 6.41 3.76
C ARG A 30 -13.79 7.63 4.01
N ASP A 31 -15.07 7.39 4.29
CA ASP A 31 -16.03 8.48 4.50
C ASP A 31 -15.70 9.40 5.67
N ARG A 32 -15.12 8.84 6.75
CA ARG A 32 -14.74 9.59 7.95
C ARG A 32 -13.33 10.18 7.91
N LEU A 33 -12.58 9.93 6.84
CA LEU A 33 -11.18 10.38 6.68
C LEU A 33 -10.96 10.93 5.27
N ARG A 34 -11.88 11.79 4.78
CA ARG A 34 -11.81 12.30 3.40
C ARG A 34 -10.53 13.09 3.11
N ASP A 35 -9.97 13.72 4.15
CA ASP A 35 -8.72 14.49 4.08
C ASP A 35 -7.47 13.61 4.15
N ALA A 36 -7.62 12.34 4.57
CA ALA A 36 -6.51 11.40 4.53
C ALA A 36 -6.24 10.96 3.08
N HIS A 37 -4.97 10.84 2.73
CA HIS A 37 -4.53 10.26 1.46
C HIS A 37 -4.73 8.72 1.40
N ALA A 38 -5.47 8.14 2.34
CA ALA A 38 -5.72 6.71 2.43
C ALA A 38 -6.88 6.28 1.53
N LEU A 39 -6.66 5.20 0.80
CA LEU A 39 -7.68 4.50 0.02
C LEU A 39 -7.87 3.09 0.57
N GLU A 40 -9.12 2.63 0.60
CA GLU A 40 -9.47 1.27 1.00
C GLU A 40 -9.92 0.45 -0.19
N LEU A 41 -9.49 -0.81 -0.21
CA LEU A 41 -9.91 -1.79 -1.20
C LEU A 41 -11.30 -2.34 -0.83
N VAL A 42 -12.22 -2.38 -1.79
CA VAL A 42 -13.58 -2.86 -1.57
C VAL A 42 -13.65 -4.39 -1.62
N GLY A 43 -14.37 -4.99 -0.67
CA GLY A 43 -14.71 -6.42 -0.69
C GLY A 43 -13.52 -7.36 -0.47
N LEU A 44 -12.47 -6.86 0.18
CA LEU A 44 -11.31 -7.66 0.53
C LEU A 44 -11.62 -8.56 1.73
N ASP A 45 -11.40 -9.86 1.58
CA ASP A 45 -11.36 -10.77 2.73
C ASP A 45 -9.97 -10.72 3.38
N ALA A 46 -9.90 -10.06 4.55
CA ALA A 46 -8.67 -9.93 5.32
C ALA A 46 -8.32 -11.19 6.13
N SER A 47 -9.17 -12.22 6.18
CA SER A 47 -8.90 -13.46 6.92
C SER A 47 -7.67 -14.22 6.39
N HIS A 48 -7.33 -14.00 5.11
CA HIS A 48 -6.16 -14.56 4.44
C HIS A 48 -4.88 -13.75 4.66
N ALA A 49 -4.91 -12.69 5.47
CA ALA A 49 -3.73 -11.88 5.74
C ALA A 49 -2.71 -12.63 6.60
N VAL A 50 -1.45 -12.53 6.21
CA VAL A 50 -0.31 -13.11 6.91
C VAL A 50 0.43 -11.97 7.62
N PRO A 51 0.50 -11.96 8.96
CA PRO A 51 1.29 -10.98 9.69
C PRO A 51 2.78 -11.26 9.51
N CYS A 52 3.56 -10.20 9.31
CA CYS A 52 5.01 -10.26 9.20
C CYS A 52 5.69 -9.43 10.29
N PRO A 53 5.76 -9.93 11.54
CA PRO A 53 6.65 -9.39 12.54
C PRO A 53 8.09 -9.34 12.02
N ILE A 54 8.84 -8.34 12.43
CA ILE A 54 10.12 -8.04 11.81
C ILE A 54 11.07 -7.38 12.80
N HIS A 55 12.36 -7.73 12.74
CA HIS A 55 13.38 -7.17 13.61
C HIS A 55 13.87 -5.82 13.11
N ALA A 56 14.43 -5.02 14.01
CA ALA A 56 15.09 -3.76 13.69
C ALA A 56 16.15 -3.97 12.60
N GLY A 57 16.10 -3.15 11.54
CA GLY A 57 17.06 -3.22 10.43
C GLY A 57 16.72 -4.21 9.30
N ASP A 58 15.79 -5.14 9.49
CA ASP A 58 15.33 -6.02 8.42
C ASP A 58 14.46 -5.29 7.38
N ALA A 59 14.03 -5.97 6.32
CA ALA A 59 13.08 -5.39 5.36
C ALA A 59 12.02 -6.38 4.87
N THR A 60 10.78 -5.88 4.78
CA THR A 60 9.76 -6.48 3.92
C THR A 60 9.86 -5.88 2.52
N VAL A 61 9.79 -6.71 1.48
CA VAL A 61 9.74 -6.26 0.08
C VAL A 61 8.44 -6.78 -0.55
N HIS A 62 7.71 -5.91 -1.22
CA HIS A 62 6.46 -6.26 -1.90
C HIS A 62 6.27 -5.45 -3.19
N PHE A 63 5.56 -6.02 -4.16
CA PHE A 63 5.19 -5.30 -5.37
C PHE A 63 4.09 -4.26 -5.10
N PRO A 64 3.97 -3.18 -5.90
CA PRO A 64 2.93 -2.15 -5.73
C PRO A 64 1.48 -2.65 -5.75
N ARG A 65 1.24 -3.87 -6.29
CA ARG A 65 -0.08 -4.50 -6.36
C ARG A 65 -0.32 -5.56 -5.28
N THR A 66 0.67 -5.81 -4.43
CA THR A 66 0.52 -6.72 -3.28
C THR A 66 -0.45 -6.06 -2.31
N VAL A 67 -1.54 -6.73 -1.98
CA VAL A 67 -2.48 -6.21 -0.99
C VAL A 67 -1.82 -6.33 0.37
N HIS A 68 -1.76 -5.20 1.07
CA HIS A 68 -1.11 -5.11 2.37
C HIS A 68 -1.79 -4.04 3.22
N TYR A 69 -1.73 -4.21 4.54
CA TYR A 69 -2.18 -3.22 5.51
C TYR A 69 -1.37 -3.34 6.81
N THR A 70 -1.63 -2.44 7.76
CA THR A 70 -1.12 -2.56 9.13
C THR A 70 -2.27 -2.42 10.10
N GLY A 71 -2.32 -3.28 11.11
CA GLY A 71 -3.23 -3.09 12.24
C GLY A 71 -2.91 -1.83 13.06
N PRO A 72 -3.80 -1.43 13.98
CA PRO A 72 -3.51 -0.36 14.94
C PRO A 72 -2.37 -0.78 15.88
N SER A 73 -1.56 0.19 16.31
CA SER A 73 -0.59 -0.06 17.39
C SER A 73 -1.29 -0.09 18.75
N ARG A 74 -0.97 -1.10 19.56
CA ARG A 74 -1.53 -1.32 20.91
C ARG A 74 -0.49 -1.18 22.03
N THR A 75 0.77 -0.89 21.71
CA THR A 75 1.89 -0.92 22.66
C THR A 75 2.22 0.43 23.29
N GLY A 76 1.51 1.51 22.94
CA GLY A 76 1.77 2.87 23.44
C GLY A 76 3.08 3.49 22.96
N THR A 77 3.96 2.71 22.34
CA THR A 77 5.22 3.16 21.75
C THR A 77 5.04 3.48 20.26
N PRO A 78 5.57 4.61 19.76
CA PRO A 78 5.56 4.92 18.34
C PRO A 78 6.24 3.83 17.51
N ARG A 79 5.64 3.44 16.39
CA ARG A 79 6.24 2.52 15.40
C ARG A 79 6.86 3.31 14.26
N LEU A 80 8.18 3.26 14.11
CA LEU A 80 8.92 3.97 13.07
C LEU A 80 9.40 3.03 11.95
N ALA A 81 9.26 3.48 10.71
CA ALA A 81 9.73 2.74 9.55
C ALA A 81 10.26 3.70 8.47
N TRP A 82 11.31 3.25 7.78
CA TRP A 82 11.80 3.86 6.56
C TRP A 82 11.33 3.06 5.35
N ALA A 83 10.56 3.72 4.48
CA ALA A 83 10.05 3.15 3.24
C ALA A 83 10.85 3.68 2.04
N LEU A 84 11.24 2.77 1.15
CA LEU A 84 11.93 3.06 -0.10
C LEU A 84 11.15 2.44 -1.25
N GLU A 85 10.83 3.24 -2.26
CA GLU A 85 10.13 2.79 -3.46
C GLU A 85 11.11 2.71 -4.63
N PHE A 86 11.18 1.54 -5.26
CA PHE A 86 11.98 1.30 -6.45
C PHE A 86 11.05 1.02 -7.63
N GLY A 87 11.34 1.63 -8.77
CA GLY A 87 10.58 1.40 -9.99
C GLY A 87 11.49 1.46 -11.21
N PRO A 88 11.10 0.80 -12.32
CA PRO A 88 11.84 0.92 -13.55
C PRO A 88 11.91 2.39 -13.97
N ARG A 89 13.02 2.78 -14.58
CA ARG A 89 13.18 4.11 -15.15
C ARG A 89 12.04 4.33 -16.15
N ARG A 90 11.13 5.25 -15.85
CA ARG A 90 9.97 5.52 -16.72
C ARG A 90 10.51 6.05 -18.05
N GLY A 91 10.44 5.26 -19.11
CA GLY A 91 10.76 5.70 -20.47
C GLY A 91 9.87 6.88 -20.87
N LEU A 92 10.37 7.75 -21.77
CA LEU A 92 9.68 8.97 -22.22
C LEU A 92 8.21 8.73 -22.62
N GLY A 93 7.91 7.57 -23.21
CA GLY A 93 6.56 7.18 -23.66
C GLY A 93 5.50 7.05 -22.56
N VAL A 94 5.88 6.66 -21.34
CA VAL A 94 4.93 6.54 -20.21
C VAL A 94 4.48 7.91 -19.70
N ARG A 95 5.34 8.93 -19.80
CA ARG A 95 5.02 10.32 -19.43
C ARG A 95 4.04 10.97 -20.42
N LEU A 96 4.19 10.73 -21.72
CA LEU A 96 3.29 11.23 -22.76
C LEU A 96 1.89 10.60 -22.65
N MET A 97 1.82 9.27 -22.45
CA MET A 97 0.54 8.56 -22.32
C MET A 97 -0.26 8.97 -21.06
N ALA A 98 0.42 9.25 -19.95
CA ALA A 98 -0.23 9.74 -18.73
C ALA A 98 -0.86 11.14 -18.92
N LYS A 99 -0.20 12.03 -19.67
CA LYS A 99 -0.76 13.35 -20.02
C LYS A 99 -1.89 13.25 -21.04
N ALA A 100 -1.75 12.42 -22.09
CA ALA A 100 -2.79 12.24 -23.10
C ALA A 100 -4.11 11.71 -22.51
N ARG A 101 -4.04 10.76 -21.55
CA ARG A 101 -5.22 10.27 -20.83
C ARG A 101 -5.90 11.32 -19.95
N LEU A 102 -5.16 12.30 -19.45
CA LEU A 102 -5.71 13.40 -18.65
C LEU A 102 -6.42 14.44 -19.55
N VAL A 103 -5.87 14.71 -20.73
CA VAL A 103 -6.45 15.63 -21.73
C VAL A 103 -7.74 15.05 -22.32
N TRP A 104 -7.74 13.77 -22.69
CA TRP A 104 -8.93 13.13 -23.28
C TRP A 104 -10.13 13.06 -22.32
N ARG A 105 -9.88 12.88 -21.01
CA ARG A 105 -10.93 12.90 -19.97
C ARG A 105 -11.52 14.30 -19.70
N ARG A 106 -10.82 15.37 -20.07
CA ARG A 106 -11.33 16.75 -19.99
C ARG A 106 -12.14 17.15 -21.22
N ALA A 107 -11.88 16.54 -22.37
CA ALA A 107 -12.56 16.87 -23.64
C ALA A 107 -13.89 16.12 -23.84
N THR A 108 -14.23 15.18 -22.96
CA THR A 108 -15.41 14.29 -23.07
C THR A 108 -16.37 14.44 -21.88
N ARG A 109 -16.28 15.55 -21.15
CA ARG A 109 -17.27 16.01 -20.16
C ARG A 109 -17.87 17.32 -20.59
#